data_AF-A0A929XWA9-F1
#
_entry.id   AF-A0A929XWA9-F1
#
_cell.length_a   1.000
_cell.length_b   1.000
_cell.length_c   1.000
_cell.angle_alpha   90.00
_cell.angle_beta   90.00
_cell.angle_gamma   90.00
#
_symmetry.space_group_name_H-M   'P 1'
#
loop_
_entity.id
_entity.type
_entity.pdbx_description
1 polymer ?
#
loop_
_entity_poly.entity_id
_entity_poly.type
_entity_poly.pdbx_seq_one_letter_code
_entity_poly.pdbx_strand_id
1 'polypeptide(L)'
;TVENANITINAEDDGITTDGAMVINSGNINIEKAGEGLEGVTIDINGGNIDIVATDDGINARGLIDDSATDAEKEAYGEENQADTYLRITGGVVNVNASADGIDSNGQVYIDGGTVIVSGATSGPDVALDYNGKAVITGGTFVSTGMQEMAQTFDSSSTQNFITVYYDSAVAAGSEIKVTDKDGNTVLSYNADKEFTFAVISSDKLSTGETYTVTAGDNSNEVTITAGGSTIGERSAGGPGGPNGNGGPGGNPPTGQPPQKPTDANGNEIEMQGPPNGESSQTENN
;
A
#
# COMPACT_ATOMS: atom_id res chain seq x y z
N THR A 1 5.99 11.86 17.11
CA THR A 1 6.56 10.57 17.54
C THR A 1 5.72 9.98 18.66
N VAL A 2 5.38 8.69 18.58
CA VAL A 2 4.72 7.90 19.63
C VAL A 2 5.69 6.83 20.15
N GLU A 3 5.86 6.76 21.47
CA GLU A 3 6.72 5.78 22.13
C GLU A 3 6.03 5.22 23.37
N ASN A 4 5.91 3.90 23.46
CA ASN A 4 5.42 3.16 24.62
C ASN A 4 4.12 3.74 25.23
N ALA A 5 3.20 4.20 24.37
CA ALA A 5 1.93 4.80 24.78
C ALA A 5 0.79 3.79 24.69
N ASN A 6 -0.26 4.00 25.49
CA ASN A 6 -1.56 3.34 25.30
C ASN A 6 -2.55 4.44 24.93
N ILE A 7 -3.01 4.43 23.68
CA ILE A 7 -3.84 5.48 23.09
C ILE A 7 -5.14 4.84 22.61
N THR A 8 -6.27 5.47 22.94
CA THR A 8 -7.56 5.13 22.37
C THR A 8 -8.19 6.39 21.81
N ILE A 9 -8.57 6.37 20.54
CA ILE A 9 -9.09 7.53 19.80
C ILE A 9 -10.49 7.21 19.27
N ASN A 10 -11.37 8.19 19.42
CA ASN A 10 -12.66 8.25 18.74
C ASN A 10 -12.82 9.69 18.25
N ALA A 11 -12.59 9.89 16.97
CA ALA A 11 -12.59 11.19 16.29
C ALA A 11 -13.65 11.22 15.19
N GLU A 12 -14.17 12.41 14.89
CA GLU A 12 -15.07 12.63 13.75
C GLU A 12 -14.31 13.00 12.47
N ASP A 13 -13.13 13.57 12.65
CA ASP A 13 -12.12 13.86 11.63
C ASP A 13 -10.98 12.86 11.83
N ASP A 14 -9.73 13.23 11.61
CA ASP A 14 -8.62 12.26 11.63
C ASP A 14 -8.23 11.80 13.04
N GLY A 15 -7.65 10.60 13.08
CA GLY A 15 -7.17 9.98 14.30
C GLY A 15 -5.88 10.62 14.80
N ILE A 16 -4.74 10.25 14.20
CA ILE A 16 -3.45 10.90 14.44
C ILE A 16 -3.00 11.55 13.14
N THR A 17 -2.92 12.88 13.10
CA THR A 17 -2.47 13.63 11.92
C THR A 17 -1.24 14.50 12.25
N THR A 18 -0.41 14.78 11.23
CA THR A 18 0.69 15.74 11.29
C THR A 18 1.05 16.28 9.90
N ASP A 19 1.39 17.57 9.82
CA ASP A 19 1.90 18.23 8.59
C ASP A 19 3.33 17.79 8.19
N GLY A 20 3.80 16.63 8.64
CA GLY A 20 5.19 16.24 8.50
C GLY A 20 5.43 14.76 8.77
N ALA A 21 6.51 14.45 9.47
CA ALA A 21 6.89 13.08 9.75
C ALA A 21 6.20 12.53 11.00
N MET A 22 5.41 11.48 10.82
CA MET A 22 4.92 10.62 11.89
C MET A 22 5.88 9.45 12.11
N VAL A 23 6.23 9.20 13.37
CA VAL A 23 7.06 8.05 13.77
C VAL A 23 6.40 7.35 14.94
N ILE A 24 6.10 6.06 14.79
CA ILE A 24 5.55 5.20 15.85
C ILE A 24 6.57 4.12 16.17
N ASN A 25 7.22 4.23 17.33
CA ASN A 25 8.27 3.29 17.73
C ASN A 25 7.72 2.09 18.51
N SER A 26 6.65 2.29 19.29
CA SER A 26 6.02 1.28 20.12
C SER A 26 4.75 1.82 20.77
N GLY A 27 3.92 0.94 21.32
CA GLY A 27 2.70 1.29 22.06
C GLY A 27 1.53 0.39 21.69
N ASN A 28 0.39 0.61 22.32
CA ASN A 28 -0.92 0.12 21.90
C ASN A 28 -1.76 1.32 21.45
N ILE A 29 -2.14 1.37 20.19
CA ILE A 29 -2.95 2.44 19.61
C ILE A 29 -4.22 1.80 19.08
N ASN A 30 -5.36 2.22 19.61
CA ASN A 30 -6.69 1.75 19.21
C ASN A 30 -7.50 2.94 18.70
N ILE A 31 -7.60 3.11 17.39
CA ILE A 31 -8.46 4.10 16.75
C ILE A 31 -9.80 3.42 16.49
N GLU A 32 -10.77 3.65 17.38
CA GLU A 32 -12.08 2.99 17.34
C GLU A 32 -12.98 3.58 16.24
N LYS A 33 -12.72 4.83 15.87
CA LYS A 33 -13.36 5.57 14.78
C LYS A 33 -12.52 6.82 14.47
N ALA A 34 -12.31 7.10 13.19
CA ALA A 34 -11.83 8.38 12.65
C ALA A 34 -12.30 8.53 11.20
N GLY A 35 -12.17 9.74 10.64
CA GLY A 35 -12.18 10.03 9.20
C GLY A 35 -11.05 9.24 8.56
N GLU A 36 -9.84 9.79 8.59
CA GLU A 36 -8.62 9.02 8.35
C GLU A 36 -8.02 8.47 9.65
N GLY A 37 -7.43 7.27 9.61
CA GLY A 37 -6.80 6.69 10.80
C GLY A 37 -5.49 7.39 11.19
N LEU A 38 -4.49 7.28 10.31
CA LEU A 38 -3.19 7.94 10.44
C LEU A 38 -2.93 8.80 9.19
N GLU A 39 -2.60 10.06 9.37
CA GLU A 39 -2.29 10.98 8.27
C GLU A 39 -0.93 11.66 8.48
N GLY A 40 -0.12 11.74 7.43
CA GLY A 40 1.08 12.58 7.43
C GLY A 40 1.88 12.52 6.13
N VAL A 41 2.92 13.34 6.01
CA VAL A 41 3.79 13.35 4.81
C VAL A 41 4.63 12.07 4.74
N THR A 42 5.19 11.66 5.87
CA THR A 42 5.89 10.38 5.99
C THR A 42 5.42 9.68 7.25
N ILE A 43 5.11 8.39 7.15
CA ILE A 43 4.64 7.59 8.28
C ILE A 43 5.59 6.41 8.46
N ASP A 44 6.39 6.44 9.51
CA ASP A 44 7.30 5.35 9.89
C ASP A 44 6.75 4.59 11.11
N ILE A 45 6.34 3.33 10.90
CA ILE A 45 5.88 2.41 11.95
C ILE A 45 6.98 1.39 12.22
N ASN A 46 7.71 1.58 13.31
CA ASN A 46 8.81 0.70 13.73
C ASN A 46 8.35 -0.41 14.69
N GLY A 47 7.19 -0.26 15.30
CA GLY A 47 6.65 -1.23 16.24
C GLY A 47 5.37 -0.77 16.92
N GLY A 48 4.77 -1.65 17.72
CA GLY A 48 3.51 -1.41 18.43
C GLY A 48 2.41 -2.40 18.04
N ASN A 49 1.26 -2.28 18.69
CA ASN A 49 0.00 -2.90 18.31
C ASN A 49 -0.97 -1.78 17.94
N ILE A 50 -1.30 -1.66 16.66
CA ILE A 50 -2.05 -0.56 16.09
C ILE A 50 -3.30 -1.16 15.45
N ASP A 51 -4.46 -0.79 15.98
CA ASP A 51 -5.77 -1.19 15.47
C ASP A 51 -6.49 0.08 15.00
N ILE A 52 -6.92 0.10 13.73
CA ILE A 52 -7.51 1.27 13.08
C ILE A 52 -8.87 0.92 12.48
N VAL A 53 -9.88 1.72 12.85
CA VAL A 53 -11.18 1.76 12.19
C VAL A 53 -11.39 3.17 11.65
N ALA A 54 -11.45 3.29 10.32
CA ALA A 54 -11.57 4.55 9.60
C ALA A 54 -12.81 4.56 8.70
N THR A 55 -13.46 5.72 8.59
CA THR A 55 -14.59 5.94 7.67
C THR A 55 -14.15 6.43 6.30
N ASP A 56 -12.92 6.89 6.20
CA ASP A 56 -12.20 7.17 4.97
C ASP A 56 -10.96 6.23 4.93
N ASP A 57 -9.77 6.77 4.69
CA ASP A 57 -8.54 6.00 4.59
C ASP A 57 -8.02 5.50 5.94
N GLY A 58 -7.52 4.26 5.95
CA GLY A 58 -6.93 3.70 7.16
C GLY A 58 -5.61 4.39 7.52
N ILE A 59 -4.73 4.53 6.53
CA ILE A 59 -3.44 5.21 6.64
C ILE A 59 -3.26 6.02 5.36
N ASN A 60 -3.18 7.34 5.46
CA ASN A 60 -2.95 8.24 4.34
C ASN A 60 -1.57 8.91 4.45
N ALA A 61 -0.67 8.57 3.54
CA ALA A 61 0.60 9.28 3.38
C ALA A 61 0.51 10.25 2.19
N ARG A 62 0.34 11.55 2.47
CA ARG A 62 0.19 12.60 1.46
C ARG A 62 1.01 13.85 1.74
N GLY A 63 1.49 14.48 0.67
CA GLY A 63 2.17 15.76 0.70
C GLY A 63 1.23 16.92 1.00
N LEU A 64 1.81 18.03 1.44
CA LEU A 64 1.06 19.25 1.71
C LEU A 64 0.87 20.08 0.44
N ILE A 65 -0.29 20.69 0.32
CA ILE A 65 -0.60 21.71 -0.68
C ILE A 65 -1.22 22.91 0.03
N ASP A 66 -0.96 24.11 -0.48
CA ASP A 66 -1.49 25.34 0.09
C ASP A 66 -3.03 25.35 0.06
N ASP A 67 -3.66 25.79 1.16
CA ASP A 67 -5.12 25.81 1.29
C ASP A 67 -5.83 26.65 0.22
N SER A 68 -5.12 27.64 -0.35
CA SER A 68 -5.63 28.49 -1.43
C SER A 68 -5.62 27.84 -2.81
N ALA A 69 -5.01 26.66 -2.95
CA ALA A 69 -5.08 25.86 -4.17
C ALA A 69 -6.54 25.52 -4.50
N THR A 70 -6.86 25.56 -5.78
CA THR A 70 -8.17 25.16 -6.31
C THR A 70 -8.36 23.64 -6.18
N ASP A 71 -9.62 23.20 -6.20
CA ASP A 71 -9.93 21.76 -6.13
C ASP A 71 -9.23 20.97 -7.25
N ALA A 72 -9.11 21.53 -8.46
CA ALA A 72 -8.41 20.91 -9.58
C ALA A 72 -6.89 20.81 -9.36
N GLU A 73 -6.29 21.76 -8.66
CA GLU A 73 -4.86 21.69 -8.28
C GLU A 73 -4.64 20.65 -7.18
N LYS A 74 -5.57 20.54 -6.22
CA LYS A 74 -5.52 19.52 -5.15
C LYS A 74 -5.68 18.12 -5.72
N GLU A 75 -6.64 17.91 -6.62
CA GLU A 75 -6.83 16.65 -7.34
C GLU A 75 -5.58 16.29 -8.15
N ALA A 76 -5.08 17.21 -8.98
CA ALA A 76 -3.86 16.96 -9.76
C ALA A 76 -2.65 16.61 -8.89
N TYR A 77 -2.50 17.28 -7.74
CA TYR A 77 -1.41 17.01 -6.80
C TYR A 77 -1.58 15.69 -6.03
N GLY A 78 -2.82 15.28 -5.77
CA GLY A 78 -3.14 13.98 -5.19
C GLY A 78 -2.77 12.83 -6.11
N GLU A 79 -2.94 12.98 -7.42
CA GLU A 79 -2.62 11.97 -8.43
C GLU A 79 -1.12 11.92 -8.80
N GLU A 80 -0.32 12.89 -8.33
CA GLU A 80 1.12 12.91 -8.58
C GLU A 80 1.85 11.87 -7.72
N ASN A 81 2.86 11.21 -8.30
CA ASN A 81 3.81 10.43 -7.52
C ASN A 81 4.79 11.35 -6.78
N GLN A 82 4.49 11.59 -5.51
CA GLN A 82 5.27 12.38 -4.58
C GLN A 82 6.41 11.54 -4.00
N ALA A 83 7.60 11.62 -4.61
CA ALA A 83 8.71 10.72 -4.31
C ALA A 83 9.18 10.69 -2.84
N ASP A 84 9.02 11.80 -2.11
CA ASP A 84 9.41 11.95 -0.70
C ASP A 84 8.27 11.66 0.29
N THR A 85 7.07 11.34 -0.21
CA THR A 85 5.90 10.94 0.59
C THR A 85 5.88 9.42 0.69
N TYR A 86 5.72 8.87 1.90
CA TYR A 86 5.67 7.41 2.05
C TYR A 86 5.03 6.90 3.35
N LEU A 87 4.52 5.68 3.28
CA LEU A 87 4.34 4.79 4.43
C LEU A 87 5.48 3.78 4.48
N ARG A 88 6.08 3.57 5.66
CA ARG A 88 7.07 2.53 5.91
C ARG A 88 6.78 1.78 7.20
N ILE A 89 6.62 0.47 7.11
CA ILE A 89 6.39 -0.42 8.25
C ILE A 89 7.58 -1.37 8.39
N THR A 90 8.34 -1.24 9.48
CA THR A 90 9.50 -2.11 9.77
C THR A 90 9.22 -3.13 10.87
N GLY A 91 8.13 -2.96 11.62
CA GLY A 91 7.75 -3.85 12.70
C GLY A 91 6.39 -3.54 13.30
N GLY A 92 5.99 -4.36 14.30
CA GLY A 92 4.70 -4.23 14.98
C GLY A 92 3.59 -5.10 14.38
N VAL A 93 2.39 -4.94 14.93
CA VAL A 93 1.14 -5.49 14.41
C VAL A 93 0.26 -4.31 14.06
N VAL A 94 -0.15 -4.22 12.80
CA VAL A 94 -0.97 -3.13 12.25
C VAL A 94 -2.20 -3.76 11.62
N ASN A 95 -3.37 -3.52 12.20
CA ASN A 95 -4.66 -3.97 11.67
C ASN A 95 -5.45 -2.74 11.23
N VAL A 96 -5.93 -2.75 10.00
CA VAL A 96 -6.63 -1.63 9.39
C VAL A 96 -7.97 -2.09 8.85
N ASN A 97 -9.03 -1.38 9.22
CA ASN A 97 -10.37 -1.55 8.71
C ASN A 97 -10.89 -0.19 8.23
N ALA A 98 -10.74 0.07 6.94
CA ALA A 98 -11.03 1.36 6.32
C ALA A 98 -12.23 1.27 5.40
N SER A 99 -13.08 2.30 5.37
CA SER A 99 -14.26 2.31 4.49
C SER A 99 -13.97 2.87 3.10
N ALA A 100 -12.84 3.58 2.94
CA ALA A 100 -12.20 3.90 1.68
C ALA A 100 -10.89 3.08 1.53
N ASP A 101 -9.76 3.71 1.22
CA ASP A 101 -8.51 3.00 1.00
C ASP A 101 -7.96 2.43 2.31
N GLY A 102 -7.55 1.17 2.26
CA GLY A 102 -6.89 0.55 3.41
C GLY A 102 -5.59 1.27 3.76
N ILE A 103 -4.72 1.39 2.77
CA ILE A 103 -3.50 2.19 2.80
C ILE A 103 -3.55 3.05 1.55
N ASP A 104 -3.47 4.36 1.69
CA ASP A 104 -3.29 5.32 0.62
C ASP A 104 -1.91 5.99 0.77
N SER A 105 -1.19 6.10 -0.34
CA SER A 105 -0.02 6.95 -0.40
C SER A 105 0.13 7.62 -1.75
N ASN A 106 0.13 8.95 -1.75
CA ASN A 106 0.51 9.74 -2.92
C ASN A 106 1.99 9.54 -3.32
N GLY A 107 2.76 8.73 -2.60
CA GLY A 107 4.11 8.32 -2.96
C GLY A 107 4.32 6.81 -2.83
N GLN A 108 5.09 6.40 -1.83
CA GLN A 108 5.61 5.03 -1.73
C GLN A 108 5.03 4.27 -0.54
N VAL A 109 4.94 2.95 -0.67
CA VAL A 109 4.61 2.05 0.44
C VAL A 109 5.74 1.03 0.62
N TYR A 110 6.27 0.92 1.83
CA TYR A 110 7.35 0.00 2.16
C TYR A 110 6.94 -0.90 3.32
N ILE A 111 6.91 -2.21 3.08
CA ILE A 111 6.66 -3.22 4.11
C ILE A 111 7.95 -4.03 4.32
N ASP A 112 8.73 -3.64 5.31
CA ASP A 112 10.03 -4.25 5.63
C ASP A 112 9.95 -5.27 6.77
N GLY A 113 8.83 -5.33 7.48
CA GLY A 113 8.63 -6.24 8.60
C GLY A 113 7.27 -6.08 9.28
N GLY A 114 7.10 -6.76 10.41
CA GLY A 114 5.86 -6.76 11.17
C GLY A 114 4.77 -7.67 10.61
N THR A 115 3.57 -7.54 11.17
CA THR A 115 2.34 -8.16 10.68
C THR A 115 1.37 -7.04 10.32
N VAL A 116 1.00 -6.96 9.05
CA VAL A 116 0.12 -5.91 8.53
C VAL A 116 -1.11 -6.57 7.92
N ILE A 117 -2.29 -6.24 8.43
CA ILE A 117 -3.54 -6.77 7.93
C ILE A 117 -4.49 -5.62 7.59
N VAL A 118 -5.01 -5.62 6.37
CA VAL A 118 -5.75 -4.50 5.81
C VAL A 118 -7.06 -4.97 5.18
N SER A 119 -8.17 -4.48 5.72
CA SER A 119 -9.52 -4.64 5.20
C SER A 119 -9.97 -3.31 4.59
N GLY A 120 -9.81 -3.16 3.27
CA GLY A 120 -10.23 -1.96 2.52
C GLY A 120 -11.74 -1.93 2.25
N ALA A 121 -12.16 -0.99 1.38
CA ALA A 121 -13.54 -0.84 0.98
C ALA A 121 -14.16 -2.09 0.33
N THR A 122 -15.48 -2.24 0.45
CA THR A 122 -16.29 -3.30 -0.19
C THR A 122 -16.93 -2.85 -1.50
N SER A 123 -16.52 -1.70 -2.03
CA SER A 123 -16.96 -1.16 -3.32
C SER A 123 -15.90 -0.20 -3.84
N GLY A 124 -15.63 -0.22 -5.14
CA GLY A 124 -14.75 0.78 -5.75
C GLY A 124 -15.36 2.19 -5.71
N PRO A 125 -14.56 3.25 -5.95
CA PRO A 125 -13.20 3.18 -6.48
C PRO A 125 -12.13 2.65 -5.50
N ASP A 126 -12.34 2.81 -4.21
CA ASP A 126 -11.33 2.55 -3.19
C ASP A 126 -10.93 1.06 -3.07
N VAL A 127 -9.68 0.83 -2.67
CA VAL A 127 -8.98 -0.45 -2.64
C VAL A 127 -8.31 -0.71 -1.28
N ALA A 128 -7.64 -1.85 -1.13
CA ALA A 128 -6.96 -2.16 0.13
C ALA A 128 -5.52 -1.61 0.19
N LEU A 129 -4.93 -1.33 -0.96
CA LEU A 129 -3.58 -0.79 -1.11
C LEU A 129 -3.61 0.12 -2.34
N ASP A 130 -3.54 1.41 -2.12
CA ASP A 130 -3.38 2.44 -3.13
C ASP A 130 -2.03 3.15 -2.94
N TYR A 131 -1.39 3.44 -4.07
CA TYR A 131 -0.17 4.21 -4.10
C TYR A 131 0.12 4.76 -5.51
N ASN A 132 0.72 5.94 -5.58
CA ASN A 132 1.11 6.55 -6.87
C ASN A 132 2.52 6.18 -7.33
N GLY A 133 3.37 5.79 -6.40
CA GLY A 133 4.76 5.42 -6.63
C GLY A 133 4.95 3.91 -6.71
N LYS A 134 5.54 3.33 -5.67
CA LYS A 134 5.82 1.91 -5.57
C LYS A 134 5.42 1.37 -4.20
N ALA A 135 4.80 0.20 -4.20
CA ALA A 135 4.71 -0.64 -3.02
C ALA A 135 5.78 -1.74 -3.08
N VAL A 136 6.65 -1.83 -2.08
CA VAL A 136 7.71 -2.84 -1.99
C VAL A 136 7.60 -3.60 -0.68
N ILE A 137 7.63 -4.94 -0.76
CA ILE A 137 7.70 -5.81 0.41
C ILE A 137 9.05 -6.54 0.48
N THR A 138 9.72 -6.41 1.61
CA THR A 138 11.02 -7.04 1.87
C THR A 138 11.03 -7.96 3.09
N GLY A 139 10.02 -7.86 3.95
CA GLY A 139 9.91 -8.66 5.18
C GLY A 139 8.50 -8.69 5.78
N GLY A 140 8.27 -9.61 6.71
CA GLY A 140 7.07 -9.65 7.56
C GLY A 140 5.94 -10.54 7.04
N THR A 141 4.74 -10.29 7.55
CA THR A 141 3.48 -10.90 7.08
C THR A 141 2.55 -9.78 6.63
N PHE A 142 1.97 -9.92 5.44
CA PHE A 142 1.04 -8.95 4.88
C PHE A 142 -0.20 -9.68 4.34
N VAL A 143 -1.39 -9.24 4.72
CA VAL A 143 -2.64 -9.67 4.12
C VAL A 143 -3.50 -8.43 3.87
N SER A 144 -3.85 -8.17 2.61
CA SER A 144 -4.87 -7.17 2.29
C SER A 144 -6.05 -7.81 1.60
N THR A 145 -7.26 -7.33 1.88
CA THR A 145 -8.50 -7.76 1.26
C THR A 145 -9.34 -6.56 0.85
N GLY A 146 -9.91 -6.60 -0.35
CA GLY A 146 -10.77 -5.55 -0.88
C GLY A 146 -11.41 -5.95 -2.20
N MET A 147 -11.76 -4.97 -3.02
CA MET A 147 -12.39 -5.17 -4.31
C MET A 147 -11.36 -5.16 -5.45
N GLN A 148 -11.63 -5.92 -6.52
CA GLN A 148 -10.66 -6.14 -7.61
C GLN A 148 -10.64 -5.03 -8.69
N GLU A 149 -11.61 -4.11 -8.67
CA GLU A 149 -11.88 -3.15 -9.74
C GLU A 149 -10.76 -2.17 -10.01
N MET A 150 -10.04 -1.71 -8.99
CA MET A 150 -8.84 -0.85 -9.10
C MET A 150 -7.64 -1.40 -8.33
N ALA A 151 -7.73 -2.66 -7.88
CA ALA A 151 -6.75 -3.30 -7.01
C ALA A 151 -5.31 -3.17 -7.50
N GLN A 152 -4.44 -2.72 -6.60
CA GLN A 152 -2.99 -2.75 -6.77
C GLN A 152 -2.35 -3.92 -5.98
N THR A 153 -1.08 -4.22 -6.27
CA THR A 153 -0.29 -5.22 -5.56
C THR A 153 1.18 -4.80 -5.52
N PHE A 154 2.04 -5.55 -4.86
CA PHE A 154 3.45 -5.16 -4.71
C PHE A 154 4.21 -5.13 -6.05
N ASP A 155 5.18 -4.22 -6.15
CA ASP A 155 6.07 -4.08 -7.29
C ASP A 155 7.05 -5.26 -7.39
N SER A 156 7.48 -5.54 -8.63
CA SER A 156 8.45 -6.60 -8.94
C SER A 156 9.83 -6.45 -8.29
N SER A 157 10.16 -5.26 -7.77
CA SER A 157 11.37 -5.02 -6.97
C SER A 157 11.29 -5.57 -5.53
N SER A 158 10.14 -6.08 -5.11
CA SER A 158 9.96 -6.79 -3.84
C SER A 158 10.83 -8.03 -3.75
N THR A 159 11.53 -8.18 -2.62
CA THR A 159 12.41 -9.33 -2.37
C THR A 159 11.72 -10.45 -1.62
N GLN A 160 10.63 -10.15 -0.91
CA GLN A 160 9.76 -11.15 -0.30
C GLN A 160 8.66 -11.56 -1.29
N ASN A 161 8.36 -12.86 -1.33
CA ASN A 161 7.32 -13.38 -2.23
C ASN A 161 5.92 -13.02 -1.74
N PHE A 162 5.01 -12.81 -2.68
CA PHE A 162 3.60 -12.56 -2.41
C PHE A 162 2.72 -13.29 -3.42
N ILE A 163 1.44 -13.45 -3.07
CA ILE A 163 0.40 -14.04 -3.90
C ILE A 163 -0.69 -13.00 -4.07
N THR A 164 -0.99 -12.66 -5.31
CA THR A 164 -2.14 -11.83 -5.69
C THR A 164 -3.28 -12.77 -6.07
N VAL A 165 -4.46 -12.60 -5.45
CA VAL A 165 -5.60 -13.50 -5.65
C VAL A 165 -6.81 -12.71 -6.13
N TYR A 166 -7.33 -13.10 -7.28
CA TYR A 166 -8.61 -12.64 -7.81
C TYR A 166 -9.65 -13.74 -7.64
N TYR A 167 -10.81 -13.38 -7.09
CA TYR A 167 -11.94 -14.29 -6.94
C TYR A 167 -13.05 -13.96 -7.95
N ASP A 168 -13.59 -14.99 -8.60
CA ASP A 168 -14.69 -14.85 -9.57
C ASP A 168 -16.00 -14.37 -8.93
N SER A 169 -16.15 -14.62 -7.62
CA SER A 169 -17.30 -14.23 -6.83
C SER A 169 -16.86 -13.73 -5.46
N ALA A 170 -17.66 -12.84 -4.87
CA ALA A 170 -17.41 -12.29 -3.55
C ALA A 170 -17.26 -13.38 -2.48
N VAL A 171 -16.20 -13.28 -1.70
CA VAL A 171 -15.94 -14.12 -0.52
C VAL A 171 -16.50 -13.39 0.70
N ALA A 172 -17.41 -14.04 1.42
CA ALA A 172 -18.14 -13.42 2.52
C ALA A 172 -17.23 -13.01 3.69
N ALA A 173 -17.59 -11.92 4.37
CA ALA A 173 -17.00 -11.51 5.63
C ALA A 173 -17.01 -12.66 6.66
N GLY A 174 -15.95 -12.74 7.47
CA GLY A 174 -15.71 -13.80 8.44
C GLY A 174 -15.06 -15.06 7.87
N SER A 175 -14.97 -15.20 6.54
CA SER A 175 -14.30 -16.33 5.90
C SER A 175 -12.82 -16.39 6.28
N GLU A 176 -12.30 -17.59 6.54
CA GLU A 176 -10.86 -17.81 6.78
C GLU A 176 -10.12 -17.78 5.43
N ILE A 177 -9.16 -16.87 5.29
CA ILE A 177 -8.10 -16.92 4.30
C ILE A 177 -6.96 -17.73 4.90
N LYS A 178 -6.60 -18.83 4.26
CA LYS A 178 -5.55 -19.72 4.75
C LYS A 178 -4.61 -20.13 3.65
N VAL A 179 -3.32 -20.14 3.97
CA VAL A 179 -2.27 -20.66 3.09
C VAL A 179 -1.62 -21.87 3.76
N THR A 180 -1.51 -22.98 3.05
CA THR A 180 -0.79 -24.18 3.51
C THR A 180 0.30 -24.57 2.53
N ASP A 181 1.38 -25.14 3.04
CA ASP A 181 2.40 -25.80 2.21
C ASP A 181 1.90 -27.17 1.69
N LYS A 182 2.70 -27.80 0.83
CA LYS A 182 2.44 -29.15 0.27
C LYS A 182 2.29 -30.26 1.31
N ASP A 183 2.83 -30.06 2.52
CA ASP A 183 2.79 -31.03 3.62
C ASP A 183 1.57 -30.78 4.53
N GLY A 184 0.77 -29.75 4.22
CA GLY A 184 -0.44 -29.37 4.95
C GLY A 184 -0.18 -28.47 6.16
N ASN A 185 1.03 -27.96 6.34
CA ASN A 185 1.33 -27.03 7.43
C ASN A 185 0.81 -25.63 7.09
N THR A 186 0.18 -24.97 8.07
CA THR A 186 -0.29 -23.59 7.91
C THR A 186 0.90 -22.62 7.83
N VAL A 187 0.97 -21.88 6.73
CA VAL A 187 1.88 -20.75 6.52
C VAL A 187 1.36 -19.52 7.23
N LEU A 188 0.10 -19.17 6.96
CA LEU A 188 -0.66 -18.10 7.60
C LEU A 188 -2.16 -18.39 7.55
N SER A 189 -2.92 -17.79 8.47
CA SER A 189 -4.38 -17.81 8.49
C SER A 189 -4.92 -16.49 9.06
N TYR A 190 -5.97 -15.95 8.43
CA TYR A 190 -6.67 -14.74 8.84
C TYR A 190 -8.18 -14.84 8.57
N ASN A 191 -9.01 -14.25 9.43
CA ASN A 191 -10.44 -14.12 9.18
C ASN A 191 -10.72 -12.74 8.56
N ALA A 192 -11.24 -12.69 7.35
CA ALA A 192 -11.55 -11.42 6.69
C ALA A 192 -12.65 -10.65 7.45
N ASP A 193 -12.45 -9.35 7.71
CA ASP A 193 -13.46 -8.54 8.40
C ASP A 193 -14.64 -8.16 7.51
N LYS A 194 -14.38 -8.11 6.20
CA LYS A 194 -15.30 -7.62 5.17
C LYS A 194 -15.44 -8.64 4.05
N GLU A 195 -16.50 -8.47 3.26
CA GLU A 195 -16.62 -9.17 1.99
C GLU A 195 -15.56 -8.64 1.01
N PHE A 196 -14.97 -9.52 0.19
CA PHE A 196 -13.89 -9.16 -0.72
C PHE A 196 -13.93 -9.98 -2.01
N THR A 197 -13.33 -9.44 -3.06
CA THR A 197 -13.08 -10.15 -4.34
C THR A 197 -11.60 -10.18 -4.73
N PHE A 198 -10.76 -9.53 -3.93
CA PHE A 198 -9.32 -9.41 -4.14
C PHE A 198 -8.55 -9.60 -2.84
N ALA A 199 -7.40 -10.25 -2.92
CA ALA A 199 -6.46 -10.31 -1.80
C ALA A 199 -4.99 -10.26 -2.26
N VAL A 200 -4.13 -9.65 -1.43
CA VAL A 200 -2.67 -9.78 -1.54
C VAL A 200 -2.16 -10.44 -0.27
N ILE A 201 -1.37 -11.50 -0.42
CA ILE A 201 -0.91 -12.34 0.69
C ILE A 201 0.61 -12.48 0.60
N SER A 202 1.33 -12.15 1.66
CA SER A 202 2.77 -12.33 1.76
C SER A 202 3.19 -12.84 3.13
N SER A 203 4.22 -13.69 3.15
CA SER A 203 4.90 -14.14 4.36
C SER A 203 6.35 -14.49 4.02
N ASP A 204 7.23 -14.28 4.98
CA ASP A 204 8.62 -14.75 5.01
C ASP A 204 8.78 -16.27 4.78
N LYS A 205 7.70 -17.05 4.90
CA LYS A 205 7.68 -18.51 4.65
C LYS A 205 7.33 -18.89 3.22
N LEU A 206 6.95 -17.94 2.36
CA LEU A 206 6.71 -18.19 0.94
C LEU A 206 8.03 -18.28 0.18
N SER A 207 8.36 -19.47 -0.33
CA SER A 207 9.63 -19.76 -0.98
C SER A 207 9.45 -19.95 -2.49
N THR A 208 10.32 -19.32 -3.29
CA THR A 208 10.31 -19.46 -4.75
C THR A 208 10.53 -20.92 -5.16
N GLY A 209 9.69 -21.41 -6.08
CA GLY A 209 9.70 -22.77 -6.58
C GLY A 209 8.83 -23.75 -5.78
N GLU A 210 8.39 -23.38 -4.58
CA GLU A 210 7.50 -24.22 -3.77
C GLU A 210 6.03 -23.96 -4.14
N THR A 211 5.19 -24.98 -3.93
CA THR A 211 3.74 -24.93 -4.17
C THR A 211 2.98 -24.80 -2.85
N TYR A 212 1.98 -23.91 -2.85
CA TYR A 212 1.10 -23.66 -1.72
C TYR A 212 -0.36 -23.75 -2.14
N THR A 213 -1.24 -24.05 -1.18
CA THR A 213 -2.69 -24.00 -1.38
C THR A 213 -3.24 -22.77 -0.66
N VAL A 214 -4.00 -21.94 -1.37
CA VAL A 214 -4.73 -20.80 -0.82
C VAL A 214 -6.22 -21.14 -0.79
N THR A 215 -6.83 -21.07 0.39
CA THR A 215 -8.28 -21.28 0.58
C THR A 215 -8.95 -20.04 1.14
N ALA A 216 -10.14 -19.72 0.64
CA ALA A 216 -10.99 -18.66 1.17
C ALA A 216 -12.47 -18.89 0.81
N GLY A 217 -13.34 -19.03 1.81
CA GLY A 217 -14.71 -19.50 1.59
C GLY A 217 -14.73 -20.87 0.92
N ASP A 218 -15.45 -21.00 -0.19
CA ASP A 218 -15.51 -22.23 -1.00
C ASP A 218 -14.33 -22.37 -1.99
N ASN A 219 -13.46 -21.36 -2.09
CA ASN A 219 -12.32 -21.37 -3.01
C ASN A 219 -11.15 -22.18 -2.44
N SER A 220 -10.48 -22.95 -3.30
CA SER A 220 -9.25 -23.67 -2.98
C SER A 220 -8.39 -23.78 -4.24
N ASN A 221 -7.24 -23.11 -4.25
CA ASN A 221 -6.37 -23.02 -5.42
C ASN A 221 -4.92 -23.29 -5.04
N GLU A 222 -4.21 -24.05 -5.87
CA GLU A 222 -2.75 -24.22 -5.74
C GLU A 222 -2.00 -23.17 -6.56
N VAL A 223 -0.87 -22.70 -6.03
CA VAL A 223 0.04 -21.76 -6.71
C VAL A 223 1.48 -22.16 -6.44
N THR A 224 2.31 -22.14 -7.48
CA THR A 224 3.76 -22.31 -7.35
C THR A 224 4.42 -20.94 -7.41
N ILE A 225 5.22 -20.61 -6.40
CA ILE A 225 5.75 -19.26 -6.21
C ILE A 225 6.86 -18.95 -7.21
N THR A 226 6.69 -17.85 -7.94
CA THR A 226 7.71 -17.17 -8.73
C THR A 226 8.30 -16.02 -7.92
N ALA A 227 9.60 -15.76 -8.09
CA ALA A 227 10.29 -14.69 -7.37
C ALA A 227 9.60 -13.34 -7.63
N GLY A 228 9.28 -12.61 -6.57
CA GLY A 228 8.69 -11.27 -6.66
C GLY A 228 7.20 -11.26 -7.01
N GLY A 229 6.47 -12.37 -6.84
CA GLY A 229 5.01 -12.39 -6.92
C GLY A 229 4.45 -13.53 -7.79
N SER A 230 3.30 -14.08 -7.41
CA SER A 230 2.51 -15.03 -8.20
C SER A 230 1.03 -14.66 -8.15
N THR A 231 0.27 -15.08 -9.17
CA THR A 231 -1.15 -14.74 -9.29
C THR A 231 -2.03 -15.99 -9.30
N ILE A 232 -3.15 -15.93 -8.60
CA ILE A 232 -4.26 -16.88 -8.69
C ILE A 232 -5.47 -16.14 -9.27
N GLY A 233 -6.14 -16.76 -10.23
CA GLY A 233 -7.30 -16.17 -10.90
C GLY A 233 -6.93 -15.05 -11.89
N GLU A 234 -7.95 -14.46 -12.48
CA GLU A 234 -7.83 -13.32 -13.39
C GLU A 234 -8.73 -12.19 -12.89
N ARG A 235 -8.27 -10.94 -13.04
CA ARG A 235 -9.09 -9.78 -12.72
C ARG A 235 -10.30 -9.75 -13.66
N SER A 236 -11.49 -9.80 -13.09
CA SER A 236 -12.73 -9.67 -13.85
C SER A 236 -12.81 -8.27 -14.44
N ALA A 237 -12.98 -8.18 -15.77
CA ALA A 237 -13.15 -6.92 -16.47
C ALA A 237 -14.55 -6.34 -16.16
N GLY A 238 -14.66 -5.56 -15.09
CA GLY A 238 -15.86 -4.81 -14.75
C GLY A 238 -16.05 -3.56 -15.62
N GLY A 239 -16.84 -3.66 -16.69
CA GLY A 239 -17.47 -2.51 -17.37
C GLY A 239 -16.61 -1.76 -18.42
N PRO A 240 -17.25 -1.07 -19.39
CA PRO A 240 -16.57 -0.55 -20.57
C PRO A 240 -15.84 0.77 -20.28
N GLY A 241 -14.51 0.75 -20.15
CA GLY A 241 -13.74 1.99 -20.07
C GLY A 241 -12.31 1.90 -19.56
N GLY A 242 -11.45 1.09 -20.20
CA GLY A 242 -10.01 1.13 -19.93
C GLY A 242 -9.24 0.27 -20.93
N PRO A 243 -8.18 0.76 -21.61
CA PRO A 243 -7.42 -0.07 -22.54
C PRO A 243 -6.71 -1.19 -21.77
N ASN A 244 -6.91 -2.43 -22.23
CA ASN A 244 -6.18 -3.64 -21.81
C ASN A 244 -4.74 -3.36 -21.33
N GLY A 245 -4.52 -3.42 -20.02
CA GLY A 245 -3.20 -3.58 -19.42
C GLY A 245 -2.91 -5.06 -19.23
N ASN A 246 -2.14 -5.66 -20.14
CA ASN A 246 -1.63 -7.02 -20.03
C ASN A 246 -0.68 -7.11 -18.80
N GLY A 247 -1.23 -7.41 -17.62
CA GLY A 247 -0.49 -7.67 -16.38
C GLY A 247 0.05 -9.09 -16.35
N GLY A 248 1.17 -9.32 -17.03
CA GLY A 248 2.05 -10.48 -16.82
C GLY A 248 3.46 -9.98 -16.48
N PRO A 249 4.23 -10.70 -15.63
CA PRO A 249 5.50 -10.22 -15.13
C PRO A 249 6.54 -10.19 -16.26
N GLY A 250 6.93 -8.99 -16.68
CA GLY A 250 7.96 -8.80 -17.72
C GLY A 250 7.77 -7.63 -18.70
N GLY A 251 6.83 -6.73 -18.48
CA GLY A 251 6.69 -5.52 -19.29
C GLY A 251 7.57 -4.37 -18.77
N ASN A 252 8.62 -4.01 -19.51
CA ASN A 252 9.30 -2.72 -19.36
C ASN A 252 8.23 -1.59 -19.39
N PRO A 253 8.38 -0.50 -18.62
CA PRO A 253 7.37 0.56 -18.59
C PRO A 253 7.15 1.09 -20.02
N PRO A 254 5.92 1.50 -20.38
CA PRO A 254 5.68 2.12 -21.66
C PRO A 254 6.57 3.35 -21.73
N THR A 255 7.36 3.45 -22.81
CA THR A 255 8.11 4.66 -23.15
C THR A 255 7.12 5.76 -23.55
N GLY A 256 6.40 6.31 -22.56
CA GLY A 256 5.81 7.62 -22.66
C GLY A 256 6.95 8.62 -22.81
N GLN A 257 6.83 9.57 -23.74
CA GLN A 257 7.77 10.68 -23.78
C GLN A 257 7.80 11.33 -22.39
N PRO A 258 9.01 11.71 -21.89
CA PRO A 258 9.08 12.47 -20.66
C PRO A 258 8.23 13.74 -20.80
N PRO A 259 7.56 14.20 -19.72
CA PRO A 259 6.76 15.41 -19.76
C PRO A 259 7.60 16.57 -20.32
N GLN A 260 6.99 17.35 -21.21
CA GLN A 260 7.67 18.51 -21.79
C GLN A 260 8.03 19.49 -20.68
N LYS A 261 9.27 19.99 -20.71
CA LYS A 261 9.74 21.00 -19.76
C LYS A 261 8.84 22.24 -19.84
N PRO A 262 8.63 22.97 -18.72
CA PRO A 262 7.87 24.21 -18.74
C PRO A 262 8.44 25.20 -19.76
N THR A 263 7.56 25.86 -20.50
CA THR A 263 7.93 26.91 -21.46
C THR A 263 7.36 28.26 -21.03
N ASP A 264 8.03 29.34 -21.41
CA ASP A 264 7.49 30.69 -21.24
C ASP A 264 6.32 30.96 -22.21
N ALA A 265 5.66 32.10 -22.08
CA ALA A 265 4.54 32.51 -22.95
C ALA A 265 4.92 32.63 -24.45
N ASN A 266 6.20 32.52 -24.81
CA ASN A 266 6.71 32.53 -26.17
C ASN A 266 7.23 31.15 -26.63
N GLY A 267 7.07 30.10 -25.82
CA GLY A 267 7.46 28.74 -26.15
C GLY A 267 8.94 28.40 -25.92
N ASN A 268 9.69 29.22 -25.19
CA ASN A 268 11.08 28.92 -24.85
C ASN A 268 11.15 28.06 -23.59
N GLU A 269 12.00 27.02 -23.57
CA GLU A 269 12.24 26.20 -22.38
C GLU A 269 12.75 27.05 -21.21
N ILE A 270 12.14 26.88 -20.03
CA ILE A 270 12.57 27.52 -18.80
C ILE A 270 13.66 26.65 -18.16
N GLU A 271 14.88 27.18 -18.04
CA GLU A 271 15.94 26.52 -17.26
C GLU A 271 15.60 26.58 -15.77
N MET A 272 15.23 25.44 -15.17
CA MET A 272 15.28 25.29 -13.72
C MET A 272 16.73 25.11 -13.28
N GLN A 273 17.18 25.92 -12.32
CA GLN A 273 18.47 25.70 -11.66
C GLN A 273 18.41 24.36 -10.92
N GLY A 274 19.31 23.44 -11.30
CA GLY A 274 19.46 22.17 -10.60
C GLY A 274 19.91 22.37 -9.15
N PRO A 275 19.74 21.34 -8.29
CA PRO A 275 20.18 21.41 -6.90
C PRO A 275 21.70 21.65 -6.84
N PRO A 276 22.20 22.37 -5.82
CA PRO A 276 23.63 22.66 -5.71
C PRO A 276 24.44 21.36 -5.62
N ASN A 277 25.42 21.23 -6.52
CA ASN A 277 26.38 20.14 -6.50
C ASN A 277 27.13 20.13 -5.16
N GLY A 278 26.97 19.05 -4.39
CA GLY A 278 27.80 18.76 -3.23
C GLY A 278 29.22 18.41 -3.68
N GLU A 279 30.09 19.41 -3.78
CA GLU A 279 31.52 19.17 -3.86
C GLU A 279 32.02 18.59 -2.53
N SER A 280 32.54 17.37 -2.62
CA SER A 280 33.35 16.73 -1.59
C SER A 280 34.55 17.61 -1.23
N SER A 281 34.63 18.05 0.02
CA SER A 281 35.85 18.66 0.54
C SER A 281 36.93 17.60 0.70
N GLN A 282 37.88 17.60 -0.23
CA GLN A 282 39.19 16.99 -0.02
C GLN A 282 40.01 17.87 0.92
N THR A 283 40.61 17.21 1.90
CA THR A 283 41.86 17.53 2.62
C THR A 283 42.66 18.74 2.11
N GLU A 284 42.97 19.67 3.01
CA GLU A 284 44.22 20.44 2.95
C GLU A 284 45.07 20.18 4.20
N ASN A 285 46.26 19.64 3.96
CA ASN A 285 47.42 19.74 4.84
C ASN A 285 48.00 21.15 4.74
N ASN A 286 48.01 21.90 5.84
CA ASN A 286 49.19 22.57 6.41
C ASN A 286 48.86 23.22 7.75
#